data_AF-A0A9Q3DBW8-F1
#
_entry.id   AF-A0A9Q3DBW8-F1
#
_cell.length_a   1.000
_cell.length_b   1.000
_cell.length_c   1.000
_cell.angle_alpha   90.00
_cell.angle_beta   90.00
_cell.angle_gamma   90.00
#
_symmetry.space_group_name_H-M   'P 1'
#
loop_
_entity.id
_entity.type
_entity.pdbx_description
1 polymer ?
#
loop_
_entity_poly.entity_id
_entity_poly.type
_entity_poly.pdbx_seq_one_letter_code
_entity_poly.pdbx_strand_id
1 'polypeptide(L)'
;MYNLDEIIKKTYHEEGRRDQHHHQIHIKNPPTTHFPKAPKGLPIDFYYVHWFNEKLPSQQRNLADVGTIAFLRDATKSLELKDKDEKMGNKRFTEKNWDEDTKEYNLEFLVSPEQDSKDQ
;
A
#
# COMPACT_ATOMS: atom_id res chain seq x y z
N MET A 1 6.55 36.01 -0.50
CA MET A 1 6.51 34.55 -0.30
C MET A 1 7.93 34.06 -0.19
N TYR A 2 8.31 33.46 0.94
CA TYR A 2 9.64 32.87 1.08
C TYR A 2 9.62 31.45 0.51
N ASN A 3 10.62 31.12 -0.31
CA ASN A 3 10.80 29.78 -0.85
C ASN A 3 11.35 28.87 0.27
N LEU A 4 10.56 27.88 0.69
CA LEU A 4 10.94 26.97 1.79
C LEU A 4 12.26 26.26 1.51
N ASP A 5 12.55 25.91 0.25
CA ASP A 5 13.76 25.22 -0.13
C ASP A 5 15.02 26.07 0.14
N GLU A 6 14.92 27.38 -0.02
CA GLU A 6 16.04 28.28 0.25
C GLU A 6 16.29 28.44 1.75
N ILE A 7 15.23 28.47 2.55
CA ILE A 7 15.32 28.51 4.01
C ILE A 7 15.98 27.23 4.52
N ILE A 8 15.51 26.08 4.03
CA ILE A 8 16.01 24.76 4.44
C ILE A 8 17.48 24.57 4.06
N LYS A 9 17.90 25.02 2.87
CA LYS A 9 19.32 24.97 2.47
C LYS A 9 20.21 25.81 3.37
N LYS A 10 19.76 27.02 3.75
CA LYS A 10 20.51 27.88 4.67
C LYS A 10 20.67 27.23 6.04
N THR A 11 19.60 26.65 6.58
CA THR A 11 19.66 25.97 7.88
C THR A 11 20.63 24.80 7.88
N TYR A 12 20.68 23.97 6.82
CA TYR A 12 21.63 22.86 6.74
C TYR A 12 23.09 23.33 6.65
N HIS A 13 23.34 24.41 5.90
CA HIS A 13 24.67 25.00 5.80
C HIS A 13 25.13 25.62 7.13
N GLU A 14 24.23 26.26 7.88
CA GLU A 14 24.50 26.81 9.21
C GLU A 14 24.79 25.70 10.25
N GLU A 15 24.09 24.56 10.16
CA GLU A 15 24.28 23.40 11.05
C GLU A 15 25.50 22.53 10.69
N GLY A 16 26.24 22.85 9.62
CA GLY A 16 27.39 22.07 9.15
C GLY A 16 27.03 20.67 8.65
N ARG A 17 25.75 20.42 8.35
CA ARG A 17 25.25 19.13 7.86
C ARG A 17 25.49 19.03 6.35
N ARG A 18 25.94 17.86 5.90
CA ARG A 18 26.10 17.58 4.47
C ARG A 18 24.71 17.46 3.84
N ASP A 19 24.46 18.24 2.79
CA ASP A 19 23.23 18.15 2.01
C ASP A 19 23.17 16.79 1.31
N GLN A 20 22.36 15.88 1.86
CA GLN A 20 22.09 14.56 1.29
C GLN A 20 20.76 14.54 0.53
N HIS A 21 20.20 15.70 0.14
CA HIS A 21 19.03 15.69 -0.71
C HIS A 21 19.36 15.02 -2.04
N HIS A 22 18.85 13.80 -2.20
CA HIS A 22 18.64 13.25 -3.52
C HIS A 22 17.65 14.17 -4.22
N HIS A 23 18.15 14.92 -5.19
CA HIS A 23 17.31 15.71 -6.06
C HIS A 23 16.35 14.74 -6.76
N GLN A 24 15.08 14.72 -6.35
CA GLN A 24 14.06 14.01 -7.12
C GLN A 24 13.95 14.74 -8.45
N ILE A 25 14.49 14.12 -9.50
CA ILE A 25 14.44 14.69 -10.84
C ILE A 25 13.00 14.56 -11.31
N HIS A 26 12.23 15.63 -11.19
CA HIS A 26 10.93 15.71 -11.84
C HIS A 26 11.17 15.80 -13.35
N ILE A 27 11.03 14.68 -14.05
CA ILE A 27 11.16 14.63 -15.51
C ILE A 27 9.97 15.41 -16.08
N LYS A 28 10.23 16.62 -16.60
CA LYS A 28 9.18 17.52 -17.15
C LYS A 28 8.34 16.88 -18.24
N ASN A 29 8.92 15.93 -18.98
CA ASN A 29 8.27 15.12 -20.00
C ASN A 29 8.66 13.64 -19.78
N PRO A 30 8.00 12.92 -18.88
CA PRO A 30 8.32 11.51 -18.69
C PRO A 30 8.06 10.76 -20.01
N PRO A 31 8.91 9.80 -20.40
CA PRO A 31 8.60 8.90 -21.50
C PRO A 31 7.20 8.34 -21.30
N THR A 32 6.40 8.24 -22.36
CA THR A 32 5.09 7.60 -22.29
C THR A 32 5.29 6.19 -21.72
N THR A 33 4.85 5.98 -20.48
CA THR A 33 4.91 4.66 -19.86
C THR A 33 4.05 3.71 -20.68
N HIS A 34 4.59 2.53 -20.98
CA HIS A 34 3.81 1.45 -21.59
C HIS A 34 2.65 1.01 -20.71
N PHE A 35 2.68 1.34 -19.41
CA PHE A 35 1.66 1.05 -18.43
C PHE A 35 1.07 2.36 -17.89
N PRO A 36 0.16 3.02 -18.64
CA PRO A 36 -0.46 4.28 -18.20
C PRO A 36 -1.48 4.08 -17.08
N LYS A 37 -1.86 2.83 -16.78
CA LYS A 37 -2.86 2.48 -15.76
C LYS A 37 -2.18 1.71 -14.64
N ALA A 38 -2.61 2.00 -13.41
CA ALA A 38 -2.20 1.21 -12.27
C ALA A 38 -2.60 -0.27 -12.47
N PRO A 39 -1.74 -1.22 -12.07
CA PRO A 39 -2.09 -2.63 -12.08
C PRO A 39 -3.32 -2.86 -11.18
N LYS A 40 -4.24 -3.69 -11.68
CA LYS A 40 -5.49 -4.06 -11.01
C LYS A 40 -5.49 -5.55 -10.70
N GLY A 41 -6.22 -5.93 -9.66
CA GLY A 41 -6.31 -7.32 -9.22
C GLY A 41 -5.03 -7.80 -8.54
N LEU A 42 -4.20 -6.88 -8.05
CA LEU A 42 -3.09 -7.23 -7.16
C LEU A 42 -3.63 -7.49 -5.75
N PRO A 43 -2.94 -8.34 -4.97
CA PRO A 43 -3.23 -8.54 -3.55
C PRO A 43 -3.35 -7.21 -2.79
N ILE A 44 -4.20 -7.17 -1.78
CA ILE A 44 -4.59 -5.92 -1.11
C ILE A 44 -3.42 -5.17 -0.47
N ASP A 45 -2.44 -5.91 0.04
CA ASP A 45 -1.22 -5.42 0.68
C ASP A 45 -0.22 -4.75 -0.28
N PHE A 46 -0.45 -4.79 -1.59
CA PHE A 46 0.28 -3.96 -2.55
C PHE A 46 -0.09 -2.48 -2.46
N TYR A 47 -1.26 -2.16 -1.92
CA TYR A 47 -1.76 -0.80 -1.90
C TYR A 47 -1.50 -0.14 -0.56
N TYR A 48 -1.17 1.15 -0.58
CA TYR A 48 -1.03 1.92 0.66
C TYR A 48 -2.40 2.09 1.33
N VAL A 49 -2.51 1.69 2.60
CA VAL A 49 -3.76 1.66 3.38
C VAL A 49 -4.57 2.95 3.27
N HIS A 50 -3.98 4.12 3.58
CA HIS A 50 -4.72 5.38 3.56
C HIS A 50 -5.23 5.72 2.16
N TRP A 51 -4.40 5.51 1.13
CA TRP A 51 -4.79 5.77 -0.25
C TRP A 51 -5.88 4.83 -0.75
N PHE A 52 -5.87 3.57 -0.31
CA PHE A 52 -6.91 2.60 -0.62
C PHE A 52 -8.24 2.97 0.06
N ASN A 53 -8.18 3.35 1.33
CA ASN A 53 -9.34 3.73 2.14
C ASN A 53 -10.01 5.03 1.66
N GLU A 54 -9.28 5.93 1.02
CA GLU A 54 -9.84 7.14 0.37
C GLU A 54 -10.65 6.84 -0.90
N LYS A 55 -10.55 5.63 -1.46
CA LYS A 55 -11.29 5.26 -2.68
C LYS A 55 -12.74 4.94 -2.37
N LEU A 56 -13.59 5.18 -3.37
CA LEU A 56 -14.99 4.75 -3.29
C LEU A 56 -15.08 3.21 -3.19
N PRO A 57 -16.05 2.66 -2.46
CA PRO A 57 -16.29 1.21 -2.37
C PRO A 57 -16.27 0.47 -3.71
N SER A 58 -16.89 1.05 -4.74
CA SER A 58 -16.93 0.49 -6.09
C SER A 58 -15.56 0.46 -6.78
N GLN A 59 -14.68 1.40 -6.45
CA GLN A 59 -13.32 1.46 -6.95
C GLN A 59 -12.44 0.45 -6.21
N GLN A 60 -12.57 0.35 -4.89
CA GLN A 60 -11.84 -0.62 -4.06
C GLN A 60 -12.03 -2.05 -4.56
N ARG A 61 -13.30 -2.46 -4.80
CA ARG A 61 -13.64 -3.78 -5.38
C ARG A 61 -12.98 -4.07 -6.73
N ASN A 62 -12.80 -3.05 -7.57
CA ASN A 62 -12.24 -3.20 -8.92
C ASN A 62 -10.72 -3.06 -8.96
N LEU A 63 -10.11 -2.62 -7.86
CA LEU A 63 -8.71 -2.23 -7.81
C LEU A 63 -7.84 -3.36 -7.30
N ALA A 64 -8.18 -3.91 -6.13
CA ALA A 64 -7.42 -4.96 -5.48
C ALA A 64 -8.16 -6.30 -5.53
N ASP A 65 -7.40 -7.38 -5.63
CA ASP A 65 -7.88 -8.68 -5.18
C ASP A 65 -7.83 -8.67 -3.66
N VAL A 66 -8.99 -8.37 -3.06
CA VAL A 66 -9.07 -8.27 -1.61
C VAL A 66 -8.75 -9.62 -1.00
N GLY A 67 -9.21 -10.73 -1.58
CA GLY A 67 -9.14 -12.07 -1.00
C GLY A 67 -7.77 -12.72 -0.92
N THR A 68 -6.69 -12.00 -1.25
CA THR A 68 -5.33 -12.51 -1.29
C THR A 68 -4.35 -11.53 -0.63
N ILE A 69 -3.40 -12.07 0.12
CA ILE A 69 -2.26 -11.36 0.71
C ILE A 69 -0.98 -12.02 0.19
N ALA A 70 0.02 -11.22 -0.16
CA ALA A 70 1.27 -11.67 -0.77
C ALA A 70 2.52 -11.39 0.06
N PHE A 71 2.47 -10.40 0.94
CA PHE A 71 3.59 -9.94 1.75
C PHE A 71 3.36 -10.22 3.22
N LEU A 72 4.46 -10.35 3.96
CA LEU A 72 4.44 -10.32 5.41
C LEU A 72 4.39 -8.88 5.88
N ARG A 73 3.61 -8.61 6.94
CA ARG A 73 3.60 -7.32 7.63
C ARG A 73 4.99 -6.80 7.99
N ASP A 74 5.84 -7.72 8.44
CA ASP A 74 7.23 -7.44 8.78
C ASP A 74 8.14 -7.93 7.66
N ALA A 75 8.59 -6.99 6.83
CA ALA A 75 9.47 -7.27 5.71
C ALA A 75 10.82 -7.86 6.15
N THR A 76 11.26 -7.66 7.40
CA THR A 76 12.53 -8.21 7.88
C THR A 76 12.49 -9.74 7.97
N LYS A 77 11.31 -10.30 8.26
CA LYS A 77 11.07 -11.75 8.29
C LYS A 77 11.12 -12.38 6.91
N SER A 78 10.84 -11.62 5.86
CA SER A 78 10.90 -12.11 4.48
C SER A 78 12.31 -12.55 4.05
N LEU A 79 13.37 -12.07 4.72
CA LEU A 79 14.75 -12.45 4.45
C LEU A 79 15.27 -13.53 5.41
N GLU A 80 14.44 -14.00 6.35
CA GLU A 80 14.82 -15.08 7.23
C GLU A 80 14.76 -16.41 6.48
N LEU A 81 15.92 -17.05 6.32
CA LEU A 81 16.13 -18.30 5.58
C LEU A 81 15.30 -19.51 6.08
N LYS A 82 14.51 -19.34 7.14
CA LYS A 82 13.74 -20.39 7.82
C LYS A 82 12.30 -19.96 8.07
N ASP A 83 11.73 -19.13 7.22
CA ASP A 83 10.32 -18.82 7.38
C ASP A 83 9.47 -20.07 7.07
N LYS A 84 8.66 -20.47 8.04
CA LYS A 84 7.77 -21.65 7.88
C LYS A 84 6.65 -21.34 6.90
N ASP A 85 6.35 -20.06 6.73
CA ASP A 85 5.24 -19.58 5.92
C ASP A 85 5.59 -19.54 4.42
N GLU A 86 6.87 -19.46 4.05
CA GLU A 86 7.30 -19.49 2.64
C GLU A 86 6.91 -20.81 1.95
N LYS A 87 6.90 -21.92 2.69
CA LYS A 87 6.46 -23.24 2.17
C LYS A 87 4.94 -23.41 2.18
N MET A 88 4.21 -22.44 2.71
CA MET A 88 2.76 -22.49 2.81
C MET A 88 2.14 -22.08 1.47
N GLY A 89 1.07 -22.77 1.05
CA GLY A 89 0.33 -22.35 -0.13
C GLY A 89 -0.39 -21.02 0.11
N ASN A 90 -0.51 -20.19 -0.94
CA ASN A 90 -1.04 -18.82 -0.89
C ASN A 90 -2.38 -18.70 -0.12
N LYS A 91 -3.27 -19.68 -0.28
CA LYS A 91 -4.56 -19.70 0.43
C LYS A 91 -4.38 -19.76 1.96
N ARG A 92 -3.59 -20.73 2.44
CA ARG A 92 -3.32 -20.89 3.87
C ARG A 92 -2.51 -19.71 4.42
N PHE A 93 -1.59 -19.18 3.61
CA PHE A 93 -0.83 -17.98 3.95
C PHE A 93 -1.75 -16.77 4.15
N THR A 94 -2.69 -16.57 3.21
CA THR A 94 -3.67 -15.49 3.30
C THR A 94 -4.54 -15.67 4.53
N GLU A 95 -5.14 -16.85 4.73
CA GLU A 95 -5.98 -17.13 5.90
C GLU A 95 -5.26 -16.87 7.23
N LYS A 96 -3.96 -17.17 7.30
CA LYS A 96 -3.16 -16.96 8.51
C LYS A 96 -2.92 -15.48 8.83
N ASN A 97 -2.62 -14.66 7.82
CA ASN A 97 -2.22 -13.26 8.01
C ASN A 97 -3.37 -12.27 7.81
N TRP A 98 -4.52 -12.74 7.32
CA TRP A 98 -5.67 -11.93 6.95
C TRP A 98 -6.08 -10.90 8.01
N ASP A 99 -6.36 -11.36 9.22
CA ASP A 99 -6.92 -10.51 10.27
C ASP A 99 -5.96 -9.40 10.69
N GLU A 100 -4.65 -9.69 10.71
CA GLU A 100 -3.63 -8.71 11.09
C GLU A 100 -3.38 -7.70 9.97
N ASP A 101 -3.26 -8.15 8.72
CA ASP A 101 -2.87 -7.33 7.58
C ASP A 101 -4.02 -6.49 7.04
N THR A 102 -5.26 -6.97 7.16
CA THR A 102 -6.45 -6.23 6.71
C THR A 102 -7.03 -5.31 7.78
N LYS A 103 -6.51 -5.33 9.00
CA LYS A 103 -7.04 -4.58 10.16
C LYS A 103 -7.22 -3.09 9.92
N GLU A 104 -6.34 -2.49 9.13
CA GLU A 104 -6.33 -1.06 8.86
C GLU A 104 -7.08 -0.68 7.57
N TYR A 105 -7.52 -1.68 6.79
CA TYR A 105 -8.28 -1.46 5.56
C TYR A 105 -9.78 -1.35 5.83
N ASN A 106 -10.41 -0.36 5.22
CA ASN A 106 -11.86 -0.17 5.29
C ASN A 106 -12.54 -1.08 4.25
N LEU A 107 -12.81 -2.32 4.66
CA LEU A 107 -13.40 -3.37 3.83
C LEU A 107 -14.92 -3.46 3.92
N GLU A 108 -15.60 -2.38 4.32
CA GLU A 108 -17.06 -2.32 4.53
C GLU A 108 -17.86 -2.78 3.30
N PHE A 109 -17.31 -2.58 2.10
CA PHE A 109 -17.92 -3.02 0.85
C PHE A 109 -17.97 -4.54 0.66
N LEU A 110 -17.28 -5.34 1.46
CA LEU A 110 -17.38 -6.80 1.41
C LEU A 110 -18.62 -7.33 2.14
N VAL A 111 -19.18 -6.52 3.05
CA VAL A 111 -20.44 -6.86 3.73
C VAL A 111 -21.57 -6.63 2.74
N SER A 112 -22.10 -7.70 2.14
CA SER A 112 -23.35 -7.63 1.37
C SER A 112 -24.50 -7.18 2.29
N PRO A 113 -25.40 -6.29 1.86
CA PRO A 113 -26.61 -5.92 2.59
C PRO A 113 -27.66 -7.03 2.53
N GLU A 114 -27.30 -8.25 2.91
CA GLU A 114 -28.25 -9.37 3.08
C GLU A 114 -28.08 -9.94 4.49
N GLN A 115 -28.64 -9.25 5.47
CA GLN A 115 -29.12 -9.84 6.73
C GLN A 115 -30.28 -8.98 7.25
N ASP A 116 -31.40 -8.96 6.52
CA ASP A 116 -32.72 -8.54 7.03
C ASP A 116 -33.80 -9.35 6.30
N SER A 117 -33.84 -10.66 6.53
CA SER A 117 -35.02 -11.47 6.23
C SER A 117 -35.10 -12.70 7.12
N LYS A 118 -35.32 -12.49 8.41
CA LYS A 118 -36.00 -13.46 9.28
C LYS A 118 -36.93 -12.70 10.20
N ASP A 119 -38.11 -12.41 9.68
CA ASP A 119 -39.36 -12.34 10.44
C ASP A 119 -40.52 -12.23 9.43
N GLN A 120 -41.13 -13.38 9.13
CA GLN A 120 -42.58 -13.57 8.93
C GLN A 120 -42.93 -15.05 8.78
#